data_AF-A0AAD5JL38-F1
#
_entry.id   AF-A0AAD5JL38-F1
#
_cell.length_a   1.000
_cell.length_b   1.000
_cell.length_c   1.000
_cell.angle_alpha   90.00
_cell.angle_beta   90.00
_cell.angle_gamma   90.00
#
_symmetry.space_group_name_H-M   'P 1'
#
loop_
_entity.id
_entity.type
_entity.pdbx_description
1 polymer ?
#
loop_
_entity_poly.entity_id
_entity_poly.type
_entity_poly.pdbx_seq_one_letter_code
_entity_poly.pdbx_strand_id
1 'polypeptide(L)'
;MGRVLCLVFVAAVQVPQVHAADVYGDCLPVCLQACKKDNGYTFCEMKCDTDCFNKEIEIHADVYNDCLPLCLKNCEKKNGYTFCEMKCDTDCFNKDFDSRKNNAPTEAPTEAPTEAPTEAPTEAPTPASYSY
;
A
#
# COMPACT_ATOMS: atom_id res chain seq x y z
N MET A 1 -48.41 -16.03 -19.30
CA MET A 1 -47.93 -15.46 -18.03
C MET A 1 -46.41 -15.36 -18.12
N GLY A 2 -45.89 -14.16 -18.41
CA GLY A 2 -44.48 -13.93 -18.68
C GLY A 2 -43.66 -13.80 -17.40
N ARG A 3 -42.55 -14.54 -17.31
CA ARG A 3 -41.56 -14.37 -16.24
C ARG A 3 -40.64 -13.22 -16.64
N VAL A 4 -40.75 -12.08 -15.94
CA VAL A 4 -39.80 -10.97 -16.05
C VAL A 4 -38.49 -11.44 -15.44
N LEU A 5 -37.51 -11.78 -16.29
CA LEU A 5 -36.15 -12.09 -15.86
C LEU A 5 -35.48 -10.75 -15.53
N CYS A 6 -35.38 -10.39 -14.25
CA CYS A 6 -34.66 -9.20 -13.81
C CYS A 6 -33.16 -9.37 -14.09
N LEU A 7 -32.68 -8.81 -15.22
CA LEU A 7 -31.27 -8.66 -15.49
C LEU A 7 -30.70 -7.53 -14.62
N VAL A 8 -30.04 -7.90 -13.53
CA VAL A 8 -29.30 -6.97 -12.68
C VAL A 8 -27.95 -6.70 -13.36
N PHE A 9 -27.84 -5.59 -14.09
CA PHE A 9 -26.55 -5.13 -14.61
C PHE A 9 -25.76 -4.52 -13.45
N VAL A 10 -24.78 -5.26 -12.93
CA VAL A 10 -23.78 -4.73 -11.98
C VAL A 10 -22.77 -3.94 -12.80
N ALA A 11 -22.89 -2.62 -12.81
CA ALA A 11 -21.83 -1.76 -13.32
C ALA A 11 -20.66 -1.79 -12.33
N ALA A 12 -19.52 -2.33 -12.76
CA ALA A 12 -18.28 -2.25 -11.99
C ALA A 12 -17.83 -0.79 -11.95
N VAL A 13 -18.10 -0.09 -10.83
CA VAL A 13 -17.51 1.21 -10.55
C VAL A 13 -16.03 0.98 -10.26
N GLN A 14 -15.20 1.18 -11.27
CA GLN A 14 -13.75 1.22 -11.11
C GLN A 14 -13.42 2.54 -10.43
N VAL A 15 -13.26 2.49 -9.10
CA VAL A 15 -12.67 3.58 -8.33
C VAL A 15 -11.21 3.69 -8.78
N PRO A 16 -10.76 4.84 -9.32
CA PRO A 16 -9.34 5.03 -9.57
C PRO A 16 -8.62 4.97 -8.23
N GLN A 17 -7.91 3.87 -8.00
CA GLN A 17 -7.07 3.71 -6.83
C GLN A 17 -5.90 4.68 -6.98
N VAL A 18 -5.96 5.80 -6.27
CA VAL A 18 -4.78 6.66 -6.09
C VAL A 18 -3.98 6.00 -4.97
N HIS A 19 -3.25 4.93 -5.28
CA HIS A 19 -2.32 4.35 -4.32
C HIS A 19 -1.12 5.30 -4.23
N ALA A 20 -1.13 6.16 -3.21
CA ALA A 20 0.12 6.71 -2.73
C ALA A 20 0.89 5.54 -2.14
N ALA A 21 1.99 5.13 -2.76
CA ALA A 21 2.82 4.02 -2.29
C ALA A 21 3.29 4.31 -0.86
N ASP A 22 2.71 3.59 0.10
CA ASP A 22 3.08 3.60 1.50
C ASP A 22 4.07 2.46 1.74
N VAL A 23 5.31 2.78 2.08
CA VAL A 23 6.38 1.78 2.28
C VAL A 23 5.95 0.71 3.30
N TYR A 24 5.24 1.11 4.35
CA TYR A 24 4.61 0.21 5.30
C TYR A 24 3.47 -0.62 4.68
N GLY A 25 2.59 -0.04 3.86
CA GLY A 25 1.49 -0.76 3.20
C GLY A 25 1.92 -1.72 2.10
N ASP A 26 3.07 -1.48 1.46
CA ASP A 26 3.72 -2.44 0.57
C ASP A 26 4.41 -3.56 1.35
N CYS A 27 5.00 -3.24 2.50
CA CYS A 27 5.75 -4.20 3.31
C CYS A 27 4.85 -5.17 4.10
N LEU A 28 3.82 -4.64 4.76
CA LEU A 28 2.97 -5.39 5.68
C LEU A 28 2.30 -6.63 5.06
N PRO A 29 1.65 -6.57 3.88
CA PRO A 29 0.99 -7.73 3.29
C PRO A 29 1.99 -8.83 2.90
N VAL A 30 3.15 -8.47 2.35
CA VAL A 30 4.21 -9.42 1.97
C VAL A 30 4.80 -10.08 3.22
N CYS A 31 5.08 -9.29 4.27
CA CYS A 31 5.60 -9.82 5.53
C CYS A 31 4.62 -10.77 6.19
N LEU A 32 3.35 -10.36 6.31
CA LEU A 32 2.31 -11.18 6.94
C LEU A 32 2.11 -12.50 6.19
N GLN A 33 2.13 -12.47 4.85
CA GLN A 33 2.01 -13.68 4.04
C GLN A 33 3.19 -14.65 4.26
N ALA A 34 4.41 -14.13 4.38
CA ALA A 34 5.58 -14.95 4.65
C ALA A 34 5.58 -15.51 6.08
N CYS A 35 5.33 -14.66 7.08
CA CYS A 35 5.38 -15.03 8.50
C CYS A 35 4.33 -16.07 8.90
N LYS A 36 3.10 -15.95 8.36
CA LYS A 36 1.97 -16.83 8.69
C LYS A 36 2.13 -18.27 8.19
N LYS A 37 3.16 -18.55 7.38
CA LYS A 37 3.46 -19.93 6.94
C LYS A 37 3.79 -20.85 8.12
N ASP A 38 4.45 -20.31 9.14
CA ASP A 38 4.96 -21.07 10.28
C ASP A 38 4.47 -20.54 11.64
N ASN A 39 3.76 -19.41 11.67
CA ASN A 39 3.39 -18.72 12.91
C ASN A 39 1.92 -18.26 12.94
N GLY A 40 1.43 -17.95 14.15
CA GLY A 40 0.09 -17.41 14.36
C GLY A 40 -0.06 -15.95 13.91
N TYR A 41 -1.29 -15.55 13.58
CA TYR A 41 -1.61 -14.21 13.07
C TYR A 41 -1.13 -13.09 14.00
N THR A 42 -1.43 -13.17 15.30
CA THR A 42 -1.10 -12.11 16.27
C THR A 42 0.40 -11.92 16.46
N PHE A 43 1.17 -13.01 16.41
CA PHE A 43 2.63 -12.94 16.41
C PHE A 43 3.14 -12.24 15.15
N CYS A 44 2.61 -12.63 13.99
CA CYS A 44 3.01 -12.03 12.72
C CYS A 44 2.60 -10.58 12.57
N GLU A 45 1.46 -10.19 13.13
CA GLU A 45 1.01 -8.79 13.18
C GLU A 45 2.02 -7.92 13.91
N MET A 46 2.29 -8.18 15.19
CA MET A 46 3.28 -7.39 15.95
C MET A 46 4.69 -7.43 15.34
N LYS A 47 5.10 -8.59 14.81
CA LYS A 47 6.42 -8.74 14.19
C LYS A 47 6.53 -7.93 12.90
N CYS A 48 5.55 -8.09 12.00
CA CYS A 48 5.56 -7.40 10.72
C CYS A 48 5.31 -5.91 10.87
N ASP A 49 4.52 -5.48 11.86
CA ASP A 49 4.38 -4.06 12.18
C ASP A 49 5.75 -3.46 12.51
N THR A 50 6.45 -4.05 13.48
CA THR A 50 7.77 -3.56 13.91
C THR A 50 8.79 -3.62 12.77
N ASP A 51 8.85 -4.73 12.04
CA ASP A 51 9.82 -4.93 10.95
C ASP A 51 9.55 -3.96 9.79
N CYS A 52 8.29 -3.72 9.43
CA CYS A 52 7.91 -2.80 8.36
C CYS A 52 8.04 -1.33 8.78
N PHE A 53 7.76 -0.98 10.04
CA PHE A 53 8.06 0.36 10.56
C PHE A 53 9.57 0.63 10.56
N ASN A 54 10.39 -0.35 10.95
CA ASN A 54 11.85 -0.19 10.92
C ASN A 54 12.37 -0.02 9.48
N LYS A 55 11.73 -0.67 8.51
CA LYS A 55 12.08 -0.52 7.09
C LYS A 55 11.76 0.87 6.55
N GLU A 56 10.71 1.53 7.04
CA GLU A 56 10.48 2.96 6.78
C GLU A 56 11.54 3.82 7.46
N ILE A 57 11.92 3.48 8.69
CA ILE A 57 12.95 4.20 9.45
C ILE A 57 14.32 4.10 8.77
N GLU A 58 14.69 2.98 8.15
CA GLU A 58 15.98 2.81 7.45
C GLU A 58 16.14 3.73 6.22
N ILE A 59 15.05 4.21 5.64
CA ILE A 59 15.07 5.13 4.48
C ILE A 59 15.13 6.60 4.94
N HIS A 60 14.83 6.87 6.22
CA HIS A 60 14.58 8.23 6.74
C HIS A 60 15.34 8.56 8.03
N ALA A 61 16.09 7.60 8.59
CA ALA A 61 16.89 7.79 9.78
C ALA A 61 18.02 8.80 9.56
N ASP A 62 18.46 9.06 8.33
CA ASP A 62 19.48 10.04 8.01
C ASP A 62 18.99 11.48 8.26
N VAL A 63 17.76 11.82 7.85
CA VAL A 63 17.26 13.22 7.93
C VAL A 63 17.19 13.73 9.37
N TYR A 64 16.61 12.96 10.28
CA TYR A 64 16.51 13.36 11.69
C TYR A 64 17.88 13.31 12.38
N ASN A 65 18.67 12.25 12.16
CA ASN A 65 19.99 12.10 12.79
C ASN A 65 21.02 13.14 12.29
N ASP A 66 20.90 13.63 11.05
CA ASP A 66 21.73 14.72 10.54
C ASP A 66 21.22 16.10 11.01
N CYS A 67 19.91 16.27 11.10
CA CYS A 67 19.29 17.54 11.50
C CYS A 67 19.53 17.88 12.97
N LEU A 68 19.31 16.92 13.88
CA LEU A 68 19.34 17.16 15.32
C LEU A 68 20.68 17.75 15.83
N PRO A 69 21.86 17.17 15.52
CA PRO A 69 23.13 17.72 15.99
C PRO A 69 23.45 19.10 15.40
N LEU A 70 23.07 19.36 14.15
CA LEU A 70 23.25 20.67 13.51
C LEU A 70 22.31 21.73 14.12
N CYS A 71 21.08 21.35 14.43
CA CYS A 71 20.11 22.21 15.10
C CYS A 71 20.58 22.59 16.51
N LEU A 72 20.98 21.59 17.31
CA LEU A 72 21.47 21.80 18.67
C LEU A 72 22.74 22.67 18.69
N LYS A 73 23.64 22.50 17.71
CA LYS A 73 24.85 23.33 17.58
C LYS A 73 24.55 24.80 17.31
N ASN A 74 23.50 25.09 16.55
CA ASN A 74 23.08 26.44 16.19
C ASN A 74 22.00 27.02 17.13
N CYS A 75 21.58 26.28 18.16
CA CYS A 75 20.51 26.72 19.03
C CYS A 75 21.01 27.79 20.01
N GLU A 76 20.44 29.00 19.91
CA GLU A 76 20.72 30.07 20.85
C GLU A 76 20.17 29.70 22.24
N LYS A 77 21.04 29.60 23.24
CA LYS A 77 20.71 29.22 24.64
C LYS A 77 19.71 30.14 25.36
N LYS A 78 19.08 31.10 24.68
CA LYS A 78 18.24 32.15 25.27
C LYS A 78 17.02 31.61 26.03
N ASN A 79 16.56 30.39 25.73
CA ASN A 79 15.39 29.77 26.38
C ASN A 79 15.73 28.53 27.22
N GLY A 80 17.01 28.25 27.48
CA GLY A 80 17.45 27.05 28.21
C GLY A 80 17.59 25.81 27.32
N TYR A 81 18.41 24.86 27.78
CA TYR A 81 18.79 23.65 27.04
C TYR A 81 17.57 22.80 26.65
N THR A 82 16.59 22.69 27.56
CA THR A 82 15.37 21.88 27.36
C THR A 82 14.41 22.45 26.31
N PHE A 83 14.29 23.78 26.20
CA PHE A 83 13.48 24.40 25.15
C PHE A 83 14.13 24.25 23.78
N CYS A 84 15.46 24.31 23.72
CA CYS A 84 16.22 24.07 22.50
C CYS A 84 16.07 22.64 21.99
N GLU A 85 16.22 21.65 22.88
CA GLU A 85 16.04 20.24 22.52
C GLU A 85 14.64 20.00 21.93
N MET A 86 13.59 20.42 22.65
CA MET A 86 12.22 20.20 22.22
C MET A 86 11.88 20.89 20.89
N LYS A 87 12.45 22.07 20.66
CA LYS A 87 12.32 22.79 19.38
C LYS A 87 13.05 22.08 18.25
N CYS A 88 14.29 21.65 18.49
CA CYS A 88 15.06 20.90 17.51
C CYS A 88 14.43 19.56 17.17
N ASP A 89 13.89 18.84 18.16
CA ASP A 89 13.15 17.60 17.95
C ASP A 89 11.95 17.81 17.04
N THR A 90 11.13 18.82 17.33
CA THR A 90 9.95 19.15 16.52
C THR A 90 10.33 19.58 15.10
N ASP A 91 11.32 20.48 14.96
CA ASP A 91 11.75 21.02 13.67
C ASP A 91 12.40 19.93 12.80
N CYS A 92 13.18 19.03 13.39
CA CYS A 92 13.81 17.92 12.69
C CYS A 92 12.83 16.80 12.36
N PHE A 93 11.83 16.54 13.21
CA PHE A 93 10.76 15.59 12.92
C PHE A 93 9.90 16.06 11.73
N ASN A 94 9.56 17.34 11.66
CA ASN A 94 8.80 17.89 10.53
C ASN A 94 9.58 17.81 9.21
N LYS A 95 10.89 18.06 9.23
CA LYS A 95 11.75 17.88 8.04
C LYS A 95 11.79 16.44 7.55
N ASP A 96 11.85 15.49 8.48
CA ASP A 96 11.82 14.08 8.14
C ASP A 96 10.47 13.68 7.52
N PHE A 97 9.37 14.14 8.12
CA PHE A 97 8.03 13.96 7.59
C PHE A 97 7.85 14.53 6.17
N ASP A 98 8.38 15.73 5.91
CA ASP A 98 8.35 16.35 4.57
C ASP A 98 9.19 15.55 3.55
N SER A 99 10.32 14.97 3.97
CA SER A 99 11.15 14.11 3.12
C SER A 99 10.42 12.83 2.72
N ARG A 100 9.73 12.18 3.67
CA ARG A 100 8.88 11.00 3.42
C ARG A 100 7.81 11.28 2.37
N LYS A 101 7.12 12.41 2.51
CA LYS A 101 6.03 12.81 1.60
C LYS A 101 6.49 13.02 0.16
N ASN A 102 7.70 13.55 -0.04
CA ASN A 102 8.18 13.94 -1.36
C ASN A 102 8.90 12.82 -2.13
N ASN A 103 9.32 11.75 -1.44
CA ASN A 103 10.01 10.60 -2.07
C ASN A 103 9.08 9.42 -2.40
N ALA A 104 7.75 9.60 -2.27
CA ALA A 104 6.79 8.57 -2.66
C ALA A 104 6.96 8.23 -4.16
N PRO A 105 7.19 6.95 -4.51
CA PRO A 105 7.28 6.52 -5.91
C PRO A 105 5.99 6.88 -6.66
N THR A 106 6.13 7.58 -7.79
CA THR A 106 5.03 7.76 -8.74
C THR A 106 4.73 6.40 -9.38
N GLU A 107 3.59 5.78 -9.06
CA GLU A 107 3.17 4.56 -9.74
C GLU A 107 2.98 4.82 -11.24
N ALA A 108 3.66 4.03 -12.07
CA ALA A 108 3.41 4.02 -13.51
C ALA A 108 2.02 3.43 -13.78
N PRO A 109 1.29 3.91 -14.80
CA PRO A 109 -0.06 3.44 -15.09
C PRO A 109 -0.05 1.94 -15.41
N THR A 110 -0.77 1.14 -14.62
CA THR A 110 -1.03 -0.28 -14.87
C THR A 110 -1.82 -0.43 -16.16
N GLU A 111 -1.26 -1.09 -17.18
CA GLU A 111 -2.00 -1.41 -18.41
C GLU A 111 -3.18 -2.34 -18.06
N ALA A 112 -4.37 -1.97 -18.54
CA ALA A 112 -5.59 -2.75 -18.32
C ALA A 112 -5.46 -4.16 -18.94
N PRO A 113 -6.04 -5.21 -18.32
CA PRO A 113 -6.01 -6.55 -18.90
C PRO A 113 -6.85 -6.58 -20.18
N THR A 114 -6.21 -6.93 -21.30
CA THR A 114 -6.88 -7.23 -22.57
C THR A 114 -7.68 -8.52 -22.41
N GLU A 115 -9.01 -8.43 -22.30
CA GLU A 115 -9.87 -9.62 -22.32
C GLU A 115 -9.82 -10.28 -23.71
N ALA A 116 -9.44 -11.56 -23.74
CA ALA A 116 -9.53 -12.36 -24.95
C ALA A 116 -11.00 -12.71 -25.25
N PRO A 117 -11.42 -12.78 -26.53
CA PRO A 117 -12.79 -13.13 -26.88
C PRO A 117 -13.10 -14.56 -26.46
N THR A 118 -14.20 -14.74 -25.72
CA THR A 118 -14.74 -16.07 -25.38
C THR A 118 -15.37 -16.69 -26.62
N GLU A 119 -14.84 -17.81 -27.11
CA GLU A 119 -15.47 -18.55 -28.21
C GLU A 119 -16.81 -19.16 -27.76
N ALA A 120 -17.85 -18.96 -28.56
CA ALA A 120 -19.18 -19.51 -28.32
C ALA A 120 -19.18 -21.06 -28.44
N PRO A 121 -19.98 -21.78 -27.65
CA PRO A 121 -20.08 -23.23 -27.76
C PRO A 121 -20.74 -23.61 -29.09
N THR A 122 -20.06 -24.45 -29.87
CA THR A 122 -20.62 -25.05 -31.09
C THR A 122 -21.58 -26.18 -30.69
N GLU A 123 -22.88 -26.01 -30.94
CA GLU A 123 -23.86 -27.09 -30.75
C GLU A 123 -23.70 -28.15 -31.85
N ALA A 124 -23.57 -29.42 -31.45
CA ALA A 124 -23.56 -30.57 -32.35
C ALA A 124 -24.98 -30.88 -32.87
N PRO A 125 -25.15 -31.32 -34.13
CA PRO A 125 -26.47 -31.67 -34.63
C PRO A 125 -26.95 -33.01 -34.08
N THR A 126 -28.15 -33.02 -33.49
CA THR A 126 -28.87 -34.23 -33.10
C THR A 126 -29.32 -35.02 -34.34
N PRO A 127 -28.89 -36.28 -34.55
CA PRO A 127 -29.41 -37.07 -35.66
C PRO A 127 -30.87 -37.47 -35.38
N ALA A 128 -31.75 -37.12 -36.32
CA ALA A 128 -33.12 -37.60 -36.32
C ALA A 128 -33.14 -39.11 -36.57
N SER A 129 -33.56 -39.88 -35.57
CA SER A 129 -33.96 -41.27 -35.76
C SER A 129 -35.26 -41.29 -36.56
N TYR A 130 -35.22 -41.77 -37.80
CA TYR A 130 -36.41 -42.26 -38.49
C TYR A 130 -36.18 -43.71 -38.94
N SER A 131 -37.19 -44.52 -38.62
CA SER A 131 -37.36 -45.95 -38.86
C SER A 131 -37.75 -46.27 -40.30
N TYR A 132 -37.29 -47.41 -40.82
CA TYR A 132 -38.12 -48.56 -41.23
C TYR A 132 -37.24 -49.80 -41.45
#